data_AF-A0A364LLW1-F1
#
_entry.id   AF-A0A364LLW1-F1
#
_cell.length_a   1.000
_cell.length_b   1.000
_cell.length_c   1.000
_cell.angle_alpha   90.00
_cell.angle_beta   90.00
_cell.angle_gamma   90.00
#
_symmetry.space_group_name_H-M   'P 1'
#
loop_
_entity.id
_entity.type
_entity.pdbx_description
1 polymer ?
#
loop_
_entity_poly.entity_id
_entity_poly.type
_entity_poly.pdbx_seq_one_letter_code
_entity_poly.pdbx_strand_id
1 'polypeptide(L)'
;MEPSRFEYNNKLFITGMISLAMCLVLICLALYLFPYLIFNWVYDVPEFAITFRQWLVEKYGISEIAAGWSVFLMFLIPALITGLISYSTSNAIDNKIHGLDKPSDEKEEQSKNRLESVTFGSQLLLLIIGIIMLVLFVDWLMFSI
;
A
#
# COMPACT_ATOMS: atom_id res chain seq x y z
N MET A 1 -17.18 -10.39 30.15
CA MET A 1 -16.79 -10.67 28.76
C MET A 1 -16.59 -9.33 28.10
N GLU A 2 -15.38 -9.03 27.62
CA GLU A 2 -15.15 -7.78 26.88
C GLU A 2 -16.05 -7.78 25.64
N PRO A 3 -16.74 -6.66 25.34
CA PRO A 3 -17.62 -6.59 24.18
C PRO A 3 -16.79 -6.87 22.92
N SER A 4 -17.24 -7.83 22.12
CA SER A 4 -16.54 -8.20 20.90
C SER A 4 -16.55 -7.02 19.93
N ARG A 5 -15.43 -6.76 19.21
CA ARG A 5 -15.33 -5.66 18.23
C ARG A 5 -16.43 -5.72 17.15
N PHE A 6 -16.98 -6.91 16.95
CA PHE A 6 -18.07 -7.23 16.04
C PHE A 6 -19.43 -6.69 16.52
N GLU A 7 -19.70 -6.69 17.82
CA GLU A 7 -20.97 -6.19 18.41
C GLU A 7 -21.07 -4.67 18.39
N TYR A 8 -19.95 -3.95 18.45
CA TYR A 8 -19.97 -2.49 18.62
C TYR A 8 -20.22 -1.72 17.30
N ASN A 9 -19.61 -2.15 16.19
CA ASN A 9 -19.86 -1.52 14.89
C ASN A 9 -19.55 -2.45 13.71
N ASN A 10 -20.44 -3.42 13.50
CA ASN A 10 -20.30 -4.49 12.53
C ASN A 10 -19.99 -3.99 11.09
N LYS A 11 -20.60 -2.87 10.67
CA LYS A 11 -20.37 -2.29 9.33
C LYS A 11 -18.95 -1.76 9.14
N LEU A 12 -18.40 -1.03 10.11
CA LEU A 12 -17.03 -0.53 10.04
C LEU A 12 -16.01 -1.67 10.11
N PHE A 13 -16.27 -2.67 10.94
CA PHE A 13 -15.39 -3.83 11.07
C PHE A 13 -15.28 -4.62 9.76
N ILE A 14 -16.41 -4.89 9.10
CA ILE A 14 -16.44 -5.57 7.79
C ILE A 14 -15.72 -4.74 6.72
N THR A 15 -15.97 -3.44 6.65
CA THR A 15 -15.28 -2.55 5.68
C THR A 15 -13.78 -2.52 5.91
N GLY A 16 -13.33 -2.46 7.18
CA GLY A 16 -11.92 -2.53 7.53
C GLY A 16 -11.27 -3.84 7.06
N MET A 17 -11.91 -4.98 7.31
CA MET A 17 -11.40 -6.29 6.88
C MET A 17 -11.34 -6.43 5.35
N ILE A 18 -12.38 -6.00 4.62
CA ILE A 18 -12.39 -6.04 3.15
C ILE A 18 -11.29 -5.13 2.60
N SER A 19 -11.12 -3.94 3.18
CA SER A 19 -10.09 -2.99 2.77
C SER A 19 -8.68 -3.54 3.02
N LEU A 20 -8.48 -4.23 4.16
CA LEU A 20 -7.23 -4.92 4.46
C LEU A 20 -6.95 -6.05 3.47
N ALA A 21 -7.94 -6.89 3.18
CA ALA A 21 -7.80 -7.99 2.23
C ALA A 21 -7.46 -7.48 0.83
N MET A 22 -8.15 -6.42 0.37
CA MET A 22 -7.85 -5.76 -0.91
C MET A 22 -6.43 -5.22 -0.94
N CYS A 23 -6.00 -4.51 0.11
CA CYS A 23 -4.65 -3.99 0.24
C CYS A 23 -3.60 -5.11 0.09
N LEU A 24 -3.81 -6.23 0.79
CA LEU A 24 -2.88 -7.36 0.77
C LEU A 24 -2.76 -7.97 -0.64
N VAL A 25 -3.89 -8.21 -1.30
CA VAL A 25 -3.92 -8.76 -2.67
C VAL A 25 -3.22 -7.81 -3.64
N LEU A 26 -3.52 -6.51 -3.56
CA LEU A 26 -2.93 -5.49 -4.42
C LEU A 26 -1.42 -5.34 -4.20
N ILE A 27 -0.94 -5.37 -2.95
CA ILE A 27 0.49 -5.33 -2.63
C ILE A 27 1.19 -6.58 -3.15
N CYS A 28 0.62 -7.77 -2.90
CA CYS A 28 1.20 -9.02 -3.38
C CYS A 28 1.29 -9.03 -4.92
N LEU A 29 0.25 -8.56 -5.61
CA LEU A 29 0.25 -8.44 -7.06
C LEU A 29 1.29 -7.42 -7.54
N ALA A 30 1.37 -6.25 -6.91
CA ALA A 30 2.35 -5.22 -7.26
C ALA A 30 3.79 -5.72 -7.10
N LEU A 31 4.09 -6.38 -5.98
CA LEU A 31 5.41 -6.98 -5.72
C LEU A 31 5.70 -8.14 -6.65
N TYR A 32 4.70 -8.96 -6.99
CA TYR A 32 4.84 -10.04 -7.95
C TYR A 32 5.19 -9.53 -9.34
N LEU A 33 4.58 -8.42 -9.78
CA LEU A 33 4.82 -7.83 -11.10
C LEU A 33 6.10 -6.98 -11.16
N PHE A 34 6.58 -6.48 -10.02
CA PHE A 34 7.72 -5.56 -9.95
C PHE A 34 8.98 -6.05 -10.69
N PRO A 35 9.45 -7.31 -10.53
CA PRO A 35 10.65 -7.78 -11.22
C PRO A 35 10.52 -7.78 -12.74
N TYR A 36 9.34 -8.14 -13.25
CA TYR A 36 9.05 -8.07 -14.69
C TYR A 36 8.96 -6.62 -15.18
N LEU A 37 8.21 -5.77 -14.49
CA LEU A 37 7.94 -4.40 -14.94
C LEU A 37 9.18 -3.52 -14.98
N ILE A 38 10.13 -3.73 -14.06
CA ILE A 38 11.33 -2.89 -13.94
C ILE A 38 12.58 -3.53 -14.56
N PHE A 39 12.78 -4.83 -14.34
CA PHE A 39 14.00 -5.52 -14.76
C PHE A 39 13.80 -6.45 -15.96
N ASN A 40 12.58 -6.54 -16.52
CA ASN A 40 12.23 -7.47 -17.61
C ASN A 40 12.58 -8.93 -17.28
N TRP A 41 12.45 -9.34 -16.01
CA TRP A 41 12.69 -10.74 -15.63
C TRP A 41 11.67 -11.65 -16.29
N VAL A 42 12.14 -12.77 -16.86
CA VAL A 42 11.31 -13.74 -17.56
C VAL A 42 10.81 -14.80 -16.58
N TYR A 43 9.51 -14.81 -16.33
CA TYR A 43 8.76 -15.81 -15.55
C TYR A 43 7.28 -15.75 -15.98
N ASP A 44 6.41 -16.55 -15.36
CA ASP A 44 4.98 -16.60 -15.69
C ASP A 44 4.22 -15.35 -15.22
N VAL A 45 4.34 -14.27 -15.96
CA VAL A 45 3.65 -13.02 -15.70
C VAL A 45 2.24 -13.07 -16.30
N PRO A 46 1.20 -12.64 -15.56
CA PRO A 46 -0.14 -12.53 -16.10
C PRO A 46 -0.19 -11.71 -17.39
N GLU A 47 -0.87 -12.25 -18.40
CA GLU A 47 -0.97 -11.64 -19.72
C GLU A 47 -1.50 -10.20 -19.67
N PHE A 48 -2.47 -9.93 -18.77
CA PHE A 48 -3.01 -8.57 -18.61
C PHE A 48 -1.93 -7.52 -18.31
N ALA A 49 -0.91 -7.87 -17.53
CA ALA A 49 0.15 -6.93 -17.15
C ALA A 49 1.08 -6.66 -18.34
N ILE A 50 1.33 -7.68 -19.16
CA ILE A 50 2.12 -7.59 -20.39
C ILE A 50 1.38 -6.73 -21.41
N THR A 51 0.13 -7.07 -21.71
CA THR A 51 -0.71 -6.35 -22.68
C THR A 51 -0.90 -4.90 -22.27
N PHE A 52 -1.11 -4.63 -20.97
CA PHE A 52 -1.31 -3.25 -20.51
C PHE A 52 -0.03 -2.41 -20.60
N ARG A 53 1.13 -2.99 -20.26
CA ARG A 53 2.43 -2.33 -20.45
C ARG A 53 2.70 -2.03 -21.93
N GLN A 54 2.49 -3.00 -22.82
CA GLN A 54 2.65 -2.82 -24.26
C GLN A 54 1.70 -1.76 -24.82
N TRP A 55 0.44 -1.80 -24.40
CA TRP A 55 -0.56 -0.81 -24.78
C TRP A 55 -0.13 0.62 -24.38
N LEU A 56 0.46 0.80 -23.20
CA LEU A 56 0.99 2.10 -22.78
C LEU A 56 2.14 2.58 -23.67
N VAL A 57 3.08 1.69 -24.01
CA VAL A 57 4.19 2.00 -24.92
C VAL A 57 3.67 2.38 -26.31
N GLU A 58 2.79 1.58 -26.89
CA GLU A 58 2.24 1.80 -28.22
C GLU A 58 1.37 3.07 -28.30
N LYS A 59 0.54 3.30 -27.28
CA LYS A 59 -0.44 4.38 -27.29
C LYS A 59 0.16 5.74 -26.96
N TYR A 60 1.09 5.78 -26.01
CA TYR A 60 1.65 7.02 -25.48
C TYR A 60 3.11 7.26 -25.90
N GLY A 61 3.75 6.32 -26.61
CA GLY A 61 5.13 6.44 -27.06
C GLY A 61 6.14 6.54 -25.90
N ILE A 62 5.77 6.08 -24.70
CA ILE A 62 6.62 6.13 -23.52
C ILE A 62 7.62 4.96 -23.51
N SER A 63 8.74 5.13 -22.81
CA SER A 63 9.74 4.08 -22.67
C SER A 63 9.15 2.84 -21.98
N GLU A 64 9.71 1.68 -22.31
CA GLU A 64 9.34 0.40 -21.72
C GLU A 64 9.44 0.36 -20.18
N ILE A 65 10.39 1.11 -19.62
CA ILE A 65 10.62 1.25 -18.18
C ILE A 65 9.57 2.18 -17.57
N ALA A 66 9.28 3.32 -18.20
CA ALA A 66 8.25 4.25 -17.74
C ALA A 66 6.84 3.63 -17.78
N ALA A 67 6.56 2.80 -18.79
CA ALA A 67 5.34 1.99 -18.85
C ALA A 67 5.30 0.99 -17.69
N GLY A 68 6.41 0.32 -17.39
CA GLY A 68 6.55 -0.57 -16.24
C GLY A 68 6.22 0.10 -14.91
N TRP A 69 6.79 1.30 -14.67
CA TRP A 69 6.48 2.11 -13.49
C TRP A 69 5.02 2.52 -13.41
N SER A 70 4.42 2.87 -14.54
CA SER A 70 3.01 3.28 -14.61
C SER A 70 2.07 2.14 -14.23
N VAL A 71 2.31 0.92 -14.76
CA VAL A 71 1.54 -0.27 -14.37
C VAL A 71 1.74 -0.59 -12.89
N PHE A 72 2.98 -0.53 -12.39
CA PHE A 72 3.28 -0.81 -10.98
C PHE A 72 2.56 0.17 -10.03
N LEU A 73 2.63 1.47 -10.31
CA LEU A 73 1.98 2.52 -9.52
C LEU A 73 0.46 2.40 -9.54
N MET A 74 -0.13 1.95 -10.66
CA MET A 74 -1.57 1.73 -10.77
C MET A 74 -2.09 0.69 -9.77
N PHE A 75 -1.29 -0.31 -9.40
CA PHE A 75 -1.66 -1.28 -8.37
C PHE A 75 -1.20 -0.84 -6.98
N LEU A 76 -0.01 -0.25 -6.87
CA LEU A 76 0.55 0.16 -5.59
C LEU A 76 -0.31 1.27 -4.93
N ILE A 77 -0.71 2.30 -5.66
CA ILE A 77 -1.42 3.46 -5.10
C ILE A 77 -2.78 3.04 -4.47
N PRO A 78 -3.66 2.30 -5.17
CA PRO A 78 -4.89 1.79 -4.55
C PRO A 78 -4.63 0.86 -3.36
N ALA A 79 -3.54 0.08 -3.39
CA ALA A 79 -3.15 -0.74 -2.25
C ALA A 79 -2.85 0.12 -1.02
N LEU A 80 -2.07 1.19 -1.17
CA LEU A 80 -1.76 2.11 -0.09
C LEU A 80 -3.02 2.80 0.44
N ILE A 81 -3.91 3.25 -0.44
CA ILE A 81 -5.18 3.89 -0.05
C ILE A 81 -6.04 2.93 0.78
N THR A 82 -6.20 1.69 0.32
CA THR A 82 -6.98 0.67 1.05
C THR A 82 -6.30 0.29 2.38
N GLY A 83 -4.97 0.21 2.43
CA GLY A 83 -4.24 0.05 3.68
C GLY A 83 -4.51 1.17 4.69
N LEU A 84 -4.49 2.43 4.24
CA LEU A 84 -4.79 3.59 5.09
C LEU A 84 -6.24 3.60 5.59
N ILE A 85 -7.20 3.22 4.75
CA ILE A 85 -8.61 3.10 5.13
C ILE A 85 -8.80 2.02 6.18
N SER A 86 -8.18 0.84 5.98
CA SER A 86 -8.21 -0.25 6.95
C SER A 86 -7.63 0.19 8.31
N TYR A 87 -6.47 0.85 8.28
CA TYR A 87 -5.83 1.36 9.50
C TYR A 87 -6.72 2.37 10.23
N SER A 88 -7.24 3.36 9.51
CA SER A 88 -8.11 4.40 10.08
C SER A 88 -9.37 3.79 10.70
N THR A 89 -9.96 2.80 10.02
CA THR A 89 -11.17 2.12 10.49
C THR A 89 -10.90 1.26 11.72
N SER A 90 -9.80 0.51 11.73
CA SER A 90 -9.38 -0.28 12.89
C SER A 90 -9.11 0.60 14.11
N ASN A 91 -8.46 1.75 13.92
CA ASN A 91 -8.17 2.69 14.99
C ASN A 91 -9.45 3.37 15.52
N ALA A 92 -10.39 3.71 14.64
CA ALA A 92 -11.69 4.25 15.02
C ALA A 92 -12.53 3.26 15.85
N ILE A 93 -12.43 1.95 15.55
CA ILE A 93 -13.10 0.90 16.32
C ILE A 93 -12.44 0.75 17.70
N ASP A 94 -11.10 0.70 17.77
CA ASP A 94 -10.39 0.59 19.06
C ASP A 94 -10.66 1.77 19.98
N ASN A 95 -10.62 3.00 19.47
CA ASN A 95 -10.92 4.19 20.26
C ASN A 95 -12.34 4.20 20.82
N LYS A 96 -13.31 3.66 20.08
CA LYS A 96 -14.71 3.54 20.50
C LYS A 96 -14.93 2.44 21.53
N ILE A 97 -14.21 1.32 21.44
CA ILE A 97 -14.34 0.18 22.35
C ILE A 97 -13.67 0.48 23.70
N HIS A 98 -12.53 1.13 23.69
CA HIS A 98 -11.79 1.49 24.90
C HIS A 98 -12.27 2.80 25.56
N GLY A 99 -13.34 3.44 25.05
CA GLY A 99 -13.92 4.64 25.65
C GLY A 99 -12.92 5.80 25.77
N LEU A 100 -11.99 5.93 24.82
CA LEU A 100 -10.87 6.88 24.84
C LEU A 100 -11.26 8.36 24.66
N ASP A 101 -12.50 8.72 24.95
CA ASP A 101 -12.96 10.09 25.22
C ASP A 101 -12.62 10.58 26.64
N LYS A 102 -11.88 9.78 27.44
CA LYS A 102 -11.29 10.23 28.71
C LYS A 102 -9.77 10.03 28.72
N PRO A 103 -8.99 11.03 29.19
CA PRO A 103 -7.55 10.90 29.31
C PRO A 103 -7.25 10.06 30.57
N SER A 104 -6.70 8.86 30.39
CA SER A 104 -6.10 8.12 31.50
C SER A 104 -4.76 7.52 31.06
N ASP A 105 -3.80 7.62 31.97
CA ASP A 105 -2.35 7.54 31.80
C ASP A 105 -1.78 6.14 31.48
N GLU A 106 -2.62 5.16 31.13
CA GLU A 106 -2.18 3.82 30.67
C GLU A 106 -1.71 3.82 29.20
N LYS A 107 -1.76 4.99 28.54
CA LYS A 107 -1.44 5.18 27.11
C LYS A 107 0.05 5.02 26.77
N GLU A 108 0.99 5.07 27.73
CA GLU A 108 2.41 5.17 27.38
C GLU A 108 3.09 3.84 27.01
N GLU A 109 2.68 2.68 27.55
CA GLU A 109 3.37 1.41 27.25
C GLU A 109 2.79 0.65 26.06
N GLN A 110 1.47 0.63 25.89
CA GLN A 110 0.83 -0.12 24.80
C GLN A 110 0.85 0.65 23.46
N SER A 111 0.89 1.99 23.51
CA SER A 111 1.10 2.81 22.32
C SER A 111 2.54 2.73 21.81
N LYS A 112 3.55 2.55 22.68
CA LYS A 112 4.97 2.51 22.31
C LYS A 112 5.33 1.31 21.44
N ASN A 113 4.88 0.10 21.82
CA ASN A 113 5.09 -1.12 21.04
C ASN A 113 4.29 -1.14 19.71
N ARG A 114 3.09 -0.54 19.68
CA ARG A 114 2.32 -0.38 18.43
C ARG A 114 2.88 0.71 17.53
N LEU A 115 3.36 1.82 18.10
CA LEU A 115 4.07 2.86 17.38
C LEU A 115 5.34 2.30 16.75
N GLU A 116 6.10 1.43 17.41
CA GLU A 116 7.26 0.77 16.79
C GLU A 116 6.86 -0.06 15.56
N SER A 117 5.83 -0.91 15.66
CA SER A 117 5.36 -1.72 14.52
C SER A 117 4.83 -0.87 13.36
N VAL A 118 4.17 0.25 13.65
CA VAL A 118 3.70 1.22 12.65
C VAL A 118 4.83 2.07 12.10
N THR A 119 5.84 2.39 12.91
CA THR A 119 7.06 3.10 12.50
C THR A 119 7.83 2.24 11.51
N PHE A 120 7.94 0.92 11.73
CA PHE A 120 8.53 0.01 10.75
C PHE A 120 7.77 0.00 9.43
N GLY A 121 6.43 -0.10 9.44
CA GLY A 121 5.63 -0.06 8.20
C GLY A 121 5.71 1.28 7.47
N SER A 122 5.65 2.39 8.21
CA SER A 122 5.79 3.75 7.67
C SER A 122 7.18 4.00 7.11
N GLN A 123 8.22 3.54 7.80
CA GLN A 123 9.61 3.64 7.35
C GLN A 123 9.87 2.82 6.10
N LEU A 124 9.22 1.65 5.96
CA LEU A 124 9.28 0.82 4.76
C LEU A 124 8.54 1.49 3.59
N LEU A 125 7.38 2.11 3.83
CA LEU A 125 6.69 2.91 2.81
C LEU A 125 7.48 4.14 2.38
N LEU A 126 8.12 4.83 3.33
CA LEU A 126 8.97 5.99 3.05
C LEU A 126 10.21 5.57 2.27
N LEU A 127 10.78 4.39 2.57
CA LEU A 127 11.86 3.79 1.79
C LEU A 127 11.41 3.47 0.35
N ILE A 128 10.24 2.85 0.18
CA ILE A 128 9.68 2.55 -1.16
C ILE A 128 9.46 3.85 -1.94
N ILE A 129 8.86 4.87 -1.33
CA ILE A 129 8.69 6.20 -1.93
C ILE A 129 10.04 6.83 -2.28
N GLY A 130 11.03 6.72 -1.39
CA GLY A 130 12.39 7.21 -1.63
C GLY A 130 13.07 6.55 -2.83
N ILE A 131 12.92 5.23 -2.97
CA ILE A 131 13.44 4.48 -4.12
C ILE A 131 12.74 4.92 -5.40
N ILE A 132 11.41 5.07 -5.38
CA ILE A 132 10.63 5.55 -6.54
C ILE A 132 11.10 6.95 -6.95
N MET A 133 11.23 7.88 -5.99
CA MET A 133 11.72 9.24 -6.22
C MET A 133 13.13 9.26 -6.81
N LEU A 134 14.02 8.39 -6.32
CA LEU A 134 15.38 8.28 -6.83
C LEU A 134 15.40 7.76 -8.27
N VAL A 135 14.59 6.75 -8.58
CA VAL A 135 14.50 6.23 -9.96
C VAL A 135 13.93 7.29 -10.89
N LEU A 136 12.86 7.99 -10.51
CA LEU A 136 12.31 9.11 -11.29
C LEU A 136 13.32 10.23 -11.49
N PHE A 137 14.13 10.52 -10.46
CA PHE A 137 15.18 11.53 -10.54
C PHE A 137 16.30 11.13 -11.51
N VAL A 138 16.72 9.86 -11.50
CA VAL A 138 17.71 9.33 -12.45
C VAL A 138 17.15 9.32 -13.87
N ASP A 139 15.88 8.95 -14.05
CA ASP A 139 15.23 8.94 -15.35
C ASP A 139 15.10 10.37 -15.92
N TRP A 140 14.77 11.35 -15.07
CA TRP A 140 14.77 12.77 -15.44
C TRP A 140 16.16 13.26 -15.86
N LEU A 141 17.21 12.83 -15.15
CA LEU A 141 18.59 13.22 -15.43
C LEU A 141 19.08 12.59 -16.75
N MET A 142 18.69 11.35 -17.04
CA MET A 142 19.01 10.65 -18.30
C MET A 142 18.23 11.18 -19.51
N PHE A 143 17.00 11.65 -19.33
CA PHE A 143 16.17 12.18 -20.42
C PHE A 143 16.39 13.67 -20.68
N SER A 144 16.98 14.40 -19.72
CA SER A 144 17.31 15.83 -19.85
C SER A 144 18.75 16.10 -20.35
N ILE A 145 19.54 15.05 -20.64
CA ILE A 145 20.85 15.08 -21.31
C ILE A 145 20.69 14.63 -22.76
#